data_AF-A0AAN7VAE1-F1
#
_entry.id   AF-A0AAN7VAE1-F1
#
_cell.length_a   1.000
_cell.length_b   1.000
_cell.length_c   1.000
_cell.angle_alpha   90.00
_cell.angle_beta   90.00
_cell.angle_gamma   90.00
#
_symmetry.space_group_name_H-M   'P 1'
#
loop_
_entity.id
_entity.type
_entity.pdbx_description
1 polymer ?
#
loop_
_entity_poly.entity_id
_entity_poly.type
_entity_poly.pdbx_seq_one_letter_code
_entity_poly.pdbx_strand_id
1 'polypeptide(L)'
;MHPSTMVKRKSTLGIKRMSKFYPEEWLEEKRMYDGAEGLWRIHDNLYDLNDFMSIHPGGKFWIEVTKGLDITEAFESHHISLVPEKMLPKYFVRKVSTPRNSPYTFKDNGFYRTLKRNVRKVLNDVPPESATKTDTIVDGLFVSAIFVGTLAAVYGTFTLAVIAGFLLGVCTVASHNYYHRKDNFRMYYNDVSLTCARDWRIVHVLSHHGYPNSVADIQVFGFEPFLQFYPHQKSTFYKVASRIFGPLVIWPTFVPMLYFRRFLHWKTTINNFTMADLIPLVLPLFFCIASSQSFIIKISVWIVMVTLSSFWFCLVGLLTTHNNPDIFIDGDTPRSEDEMDWGINQLDTVGDKTGVVNTHFLGLISFGDHGLHHLLPTLDHGVLQHLYPIFFDALKEFNLFLRVMGKMELWNGYLEQLKKEIPNPNPPNLSTYGITSIATV
;
A
#
# COMPACT_ATOMS: atom_id res chain seq x y z
N MET A 1 26.00 0.38 -9.31
CA MET A 1 25.97 1.79 -8.88
C MET A 1 26.05 1.82 -7.36
N HIS A 2 27.02 2.54 -6.79
CA HIS A 2 27.11 2.72 -5.34
C HIS A 2 25.85 3.45 -4.83
N PRO A 3 25.28 3.11 -3.65
CA PRO A 3 24.10 3.78 -3.09
C PRO A 3 24.36 5.23 -2.60
N SER A 4 25.56 5.78 -2.85
CA SER A 4 26.08 7.00 -2.23
C SER A 4 25.55 8.31 -2.83
N THR A 5 24.65 8.28 -3.81
CA THR A 5 24.07 9.47 -4.43
C THR A 5 22.61 9.73 -4.06
N MET A 6 22.02 8.95 -3.15
CA MET A 6 20.73 9.32 -2.59
C MET A 6 20.85 10.65 -1.85
N VAL A 7 20.22 11.69 -2.41
CA VAL A 7 20.11 13.02 -1.80
C VAL A 7 19.66 12.82 -0.35
N LYS A 8 20.47 13.26 0.64
CA LYS A 8 20.08 13.24 2.05
C LYS A 8 18.95 14.25 2.26
N ARG A 9 17.70 13.83 2.01
CA ARG A 9 16.51 14.66 2.19
C ARG A 9 16.14 14.69 3.67
N LYS A 10 15.98 15.90 4.21
CA LYS A 10 15.40 16.14 5.53
C LYS A 10 13.88 16.10 5.39
N SER A 11 13.20 15.40 6.27
CA SER A 11 11.73 15.39 6.32
C SER A 11 11.20 16.76 6.71
N THR A 12 10.17 17.23 6.01
CA THR A 12 9.37 18.39 6.44
C THR A 12 8.37 18.02 7.53
N LEU A 13 8.05 16.73 7.67
CA LEU A 13 7.25 16.15 8.76
C LEU A 13 8.05 15.86 10.04
N GLY A 14 9.36 16.10 10.05
CA GLY A 14 10.22 15.81 11.20
C GLY A 14 10.49 14.31 11.44
N ILE A 15 10.00 13.43 10.57
CA ILE A 15 10.23 11.99 10.66
C ILE A 15 11.71 11.69 10.38
N LYS A 16 12.34 10.86 11.20
CA LYS A 16 13.68 10.35 10.93
C LYS A 16 13.63 9.47 9.68
N ARG A 17 14.45 9.82 8.69
CA ARG A 17 14.50 9.14 7.41
C ARG A 17 14.96 7.69 7.54
N MET A 18 14.27 6.81 6.81
CA MET A 18 14.72 5.44 6.54
C MET A 18 15.76 5.45 5.41
N SER A 19 16.89 4.78 5.61
CA SER A 19 18.00 4.72 4.65
C SER A 19 18.03 3.41 3.85
N LYS A 20 17.17 2.46 4.23
CA LYS A 20 17.15 1.11 3.71
C LYS A 20 15.84 0.80 2.98
N PHE A 21 15.93 -0.07 1.97
CA PHE A 21 14.82 -0.38 1.07
C PHE A 21 14.29 -1.81 1.23
N TYR A 22 14.99 -2.63 2.01
CA TYR A 22 14.58 -4.00 2.27
C TYR A 22 13.68 -4.02 3.52
N PRO A 23 12.55 -4.75 3.54
CA PRO A 23 11.57 -4.65 4.61
C PRO A 23 12.14 -4.92 6.01
N GLU A 24 13.06 -5.87 6.12
CA GLU A 24 13.71 -6.19 7.40
C GLU A 24 14.63 -5.08 7.89
N GLU A 25 15.34 -4.45 6.97
CA GLU A 25 16.20 -3.31 7.30
C GLU A 25 15.36 -2.09 7.70
N TRP A 26 14.18 -1.91 7.11
CA TRP A 26 13.22 -0.87 7.54
C TRP A 26 12.70 -1.13 8.96
N LEU A 27 12.38 -2.38 9.30
CA LEU A 27 11.97 -2.75 10.66
C LEU A 27 13.09 -2.48 11.67
N GLU A 28 14.34 -2.78 11.32
CA GLU A 28 15.51 -2.46 12.15
C GLU A 28 15.65 -0.95 12.38
N GLU A 29 15.50 -0.14 11.33
CA GLU A 29 15.54 1.33 11.45
C GLU A 29 14.41 1.88 12.32
N LYS A 30 13.18 1.36 12.15
CA LYS A 30 12.05 1.72 13.02
C LYS A 30 12.34 1.39 14.49
N ARG A 31 12.87 0.19 14.80
CA ARG A 31 13.27 -0.17 16.18
C ARG A 31 14.27 0.82 16.80
N MET A 32 15.21 1.34 16.00
CA MET A 32 16.19 2.32 16.48
C MET A 32 15.56 3.67 16.81
N TYR A 33 14.51 4.07 16.08
CA TYR A 33 13.98 5.43 16.13
C TYR A 33 12.68 5.58 16.93
N ASP A 34 11.92 4.51 17.09
CA ASP A 34 10.58 4.54 17.65
C ASP A 34 10.53 4.63 19.19
N GLY A 35 11.65 4.36 19.86
CA GLY A 35 11.73 4.45 21.32
C GLY A 35 10.84 3.44 22.04
N ALA A 36 10.57 2.28 21.41
CA ALA A 36 9.71 1.24 22.00
C ALA A 36 10.45 0.28 22.94
N GLU A 37 11.78 0.41 23.08
CA GLU A 37 12.59 -0.30 24.09
C GLU A 37 12.45 -1.85 24.05
N GLY A 38 12.25 -2.42 22.85
CA GLY A 38 12.04 -3.86 22.66
C GLY A 38 10.62 -4.36 23.01
N LEU A 39 9.74 -3.44 23.42
CA LEU A 39 8.30 -3.64 23.64
C LEU A 39 7.50 -3.10 22.45
N TRP A 40 6.18 -3.04 22.56
CA TRP A 40 5.31 -2.37 21.58
C TRP A 40 4.90 -1.01 22.13
N ARG A 41 5.17 0.06 21.38
CA ARG A 41 4.72 1.41 21.74
C ARG A 41 3.39 1.71 21.05
N ILE A 42 2.40 2.14 21.83
CA ILE A 42 1.14 2.72 21.33
C ILE A 42 0.93 4.04 22.08
N HIS A 43 0.91 5.14 21.34
CA HIS A 43 0.98 6.50 21.85
C HIS A 43 2.22 6.68 22.76
N ASP A 44 2.01 7.11 24.00
CA ASP A 44 3.07 7.33 24.98
C ASP A 44 3.24 6.19 25.99
N ASN A 45 2.73 5.00 25.65
CA ASN A 45 2.73 3.83 26.52
C ASN A 45 3.45 2.65 25.86
N LEU A 46 4.16 1.88 26.67
CA LEU A 46 4.80 0.62 26.30
C LEU A 46 3.98 -0.56 26.83
N TYR A 47 3.81 -1.56 25.98
CA TYR A 47 3.03 -2.76 26.26
C TYR A 47 3.85 -4.02 25.99
N ASP A 48 3.67 -5.04 26.81
CA ASP A 48 4.17 -6.39 26.56
C ASP A 48 3.06 -7.24 25.94
N LEU A 49 3.14 -7.48 24.63
CA LEU A 49 2.17 -8.26 23.88
C LEU A 49 2.62 -9.70 23.61
N ASN A 50 3.69 -10.19 24.25
CA ASN A 50 4.22 -11.54 23.98
C ASN A 50 3.15 -12.63 24.20
N ASP A 51 2.44 -12.57 25.33
CA ASP A 51 1.39 -13.55 25.65
C ASP A 51 0.13 -13.40 24.79
N PHE A 52 -0.11 -12.21 24.24
CA PHE A 52 -1.26 -11.94 23.37
C PHE A 52 -1.02 -12.36 21.92
N MET A 53 0.24 -12.44 21.50
CA MET A 53 0.66 -12.65 20.11
C MET A 53 -0.02 -13.84 19.43
N SER A 54 -0.13 -14.99 20.12
CA SER A 54 -0.70 -16.22 19.56
C SER A 54 -2.23 -16.20 19.44
N ILE A 55 -2.90 -15.35 20.22
CA ILE A 55 -4.36 -15.23 20.27
C ILE A 55 -4.90 -13.96 19.60
N HIS A 56 -4.01 -13.15 19.03
CA HIS A 56 -4.39 -11.91 18.34
C HIS A 56 -5.36 -12.22 17.19
N PRO A 57 -6.60 -11.65 17.18
CA PRO A 57 -7.59 -11.94 16.15
C PRO A 57 -7.14 -11.60 14.72
N GLY A 58 -6.30 -10.57 14.56
CA GLY A 58 -5.70 -10.18 13.29
C GLY A 58 -4.55 -11.08 12.81
N GLY A 59 -4.14 -12.07 13.61
CA GLY A 59 -3.04 -12.98 13.30
C GLY A 59 -1.72 -12.61 13.99
N LYS A 60 -0.88 -13.63 14.21
CA LYS A 60 0.41 -13.53 14.92
C LYS A 60 1.42 -12.64 14.20
N PHE A 61 1.42 -12.65 12.87
CA PHE A 61 2.37 -11.92 12.02
C PHE A 61 2.55 -10.47 12.47
N TRP A 62 1.45 -9.74 12.68
CA TRP A 62 1.49 -8.31 13.01
C TRP A 62 2.18 -8.02 14.34
N ILE A 63 1.95 -8.85 15.36
CA ILE A 63 2.54 -8.64 16.68
C ILE A 63 4.02 -9.07 16.65
N GLU A 64 4.32 -10.19 15.99
CA GLU A 64 5.68 -10.72 15.87
C GLU A 64 6.61 -9.78 15.11
N VAL A 65 6.21 -9.34 13.91
CA VAL A 65 7.07 -8.53 13.03
C VAL A 65 7.33 -7.12 13.59
N THR A 66 6.36 -6.58 14.34
CA THR A 66 6.42 -5.22 14.90
C THR A 66 7.00 -5.14 16.31
N LYS A 67 7.55 -6.24 16.84
CA LYS A 67 8.21 -6.20 18.15
C LYS A 67 9.35 -5.17 18.16
N GLY A 68 9.30 -4.27 19.14
CA GLY A 68 10.25 -3.17 19.28
C GLY A 68 9.90 -1.91 18.46
N LEU A 69 8.70 -1.80 17.89
CA LEU A 69 8.26 -0.63 17.10
C LEU A 69 7.22 0.23 17.84
N ASP A 70 7.12 1.48 17.41
CA ASP A 70 5.92 2.31 17.58
C ASP A 70 4.90 1.88 16.53
N ILE A 71 3.83 1.27 17.02
CA ILE A 71 2.73 0.72 16.22
C ILE A 71 1.46 1.55 16.36
N THR A 72 1.56 2.82 16.79
CA THR A 72 0.39 3.68 17.02
C THR A 72 -0.46 3.80 15.76
N GLU A 73 0.11 4.18 14.60
CA GLU A 73 -0.64 4.32 13.36
C GLU A 73 -1.30 3.01 12.93
N ALA A 74 -0.61 1.88 13.08
CA ALA A 74 -1.14 0.56 12.76
C ALA A 74 -2.28 0.15 13.72
N PHE A 75 -2.11 0.39 15.03
CA PHE A 75 -3.11 0.11 16.04
C PHE A 75 -4.37 0.94 15.80
N GLU A 76 -4.19 2.23 15.53
CA GLU A 76 -5.26 3.20 15.28
C GLU A 76 -6.05 2.85 14.02
N SER A 77 -5.37 2.51 12.92
CA SER A 77 -5.99 2.28 11.62
C SER A 77 -6.66 0.91 11.45
N HIS A 78 -6.17 -0.12 12.14
CA HIS A 78 -6.65 -1.50 11.95
C HIS A 78 -7.69 -1.94 12.98
N HIS A 79 -7.95 -1.15 14.02
CA HIS A 79 -8.90 -1.51 15.08
C HIS A 79 -10.11 -0.58 15.14
N ILE A 80 -11.15 -0.85 14.35
CA ILE A 80 -12.36 -0.01 14.34
C ILE A 80 -13.16 -0.13 15.64
N SER A 81 -13.23 -1.33 16.25
CA SER A 81 -13.95 -1.54 17.51
C SER A 81 -13.21 -0.96 18.74
N LEU A 82 -13.90 -0.84 19.87
CA LEU A 82 -13.30 -0.42 21.15
C LEU A 82 -12.68 -1.58 21.96
N VAL A 83 -12.81 -2.82 21.48
CA VAL A 83 -12.32 -4.00 22.22
C VAL A 83 -10.81 -3.94 22.47
N PRO A 84 -9.96 -3.62 21.47
CA PRO A 84 -8.51 -3.57 21.66
C PRO A 84 -8.10 -2.51 22.70
N GLU A 85 -8.69 -1.33 22.66
CA GLU A 85 -8.44 -0.24 23.62
C GLU A 85 -8.79 -0.65 25.05
N LYS A 86 -9.89 -1.40 25.24
CA LYS A 86 -10.31 -1.91 26.56
C LYS A 86 -9.42 -3.05 27.07
N MET A 87 -8.80 -3.82 26.18
CA MET A 87 -7.91 -4.93 26.57
C MET A 87 -6.48 -4.46 26.85
N LEU A 88 -6.04 -3.39 26.20
CA LEU A 88 -4.67 -2.90 26.23
C LEU A 88 -4.09 -2.66 27.65
N PRO A 89 -4.85 -2.16 28.64
CA PRO A 89 -4.35 -1.96 30.00
C PRO A 89 -3.80 -3.24 30.67
N LYS A 90 -4.25 -4.43 30.26
CA LYS A 90 -3.76 -5.72 30.78
C LYS A 90 -2.28 -5.97 30.46
N TYR A 91 -1.78 -5.34 29.39
CA TYR A 91 -0.44 -5.53 28.87
C TYR A 91 0.46 -4.32 29.12
N PHE A 92 -0.04 -3.30 29.83
CA PHE A 92 0.69 -2.07 30.07
C PHE A 92 1.90 -2.32 30.98
N VAL A 93 3.06 -1.80 30.58
CA VAL A 93 4.31 -1.89 31.35
C VAL A 93 4.65 -0.55 31.98
N ARG A 94 4.81 0.49 31.15
CA ARG A 94 5.17 1.85 31.60
C ARG A 94 4.94 2.89 30.49
N LYS A 95 5.05 4.17 30.85
CA LYS A 95 5.10 5.27 29.88
C LYS A 95 6.48 5.37 29.23
N VAL A 96 6.52 5.85 28.00
CA VAL A 96 7.76 6.18 27.29
C VAL A 96 8.38 7.48 27.83
N SER A 97 9.70 7.59 27.74
CA SER A 97 10.46 8.78 28.13
C SER A 97 10.87 9.66 26.94
N THR A 98 10.63 9.20 25.71
CA THR A 98 11.08 9.85 24.47
C THR A 98 9.90 10.23 23.59
N PRO A 99 9.99 11.32 22.82
CA PRO A 99 8.95 11.69 21.87
C PRO A 99 8.79 10.63 20.78
N ARG A 100 7.62 10.62 20.13
CA ARG A 100 7.35 9.74 18.98
C ARG A 100 8.18 10.16 17.78
N ASN A 101 8.58 9.19 16.95
CA ASN A 101 9.13 9.46 15.61
C ASN A 101 8.00 9.53 14.56
N SER A 102 6.96 10.29 14.88
CA SER A 102 5.78 10.50 14.04
C SER A 102 5.12 11.82 14.46
N PRO A 103 4.75 12.70 13.52
CA PRO A 103 4.07 13.95 13.83
C PRO A 103 2.56 13.77 14.02
N TYR A 104 2.02 12.59 13.67
CA TYR A 104 0.59 12.41 13.55
C TYR A 104 -0.10 12.28 14.90
N THR A 105 -1.25 12.95 15.00
CA THR A 105 -2.11 12.97 16.17
C THR A 105 -3.39 12.18 15.92
N PHE A 106 -3.94 11.65 17.01
CA PHE A 106 -5.20 10.91 17.05
C PHE A 106 -6.09 11.53 18.13
N LYS A 107 -6.30 12.86 18.05
CA LYS A 107 -7.11 13.61 19.02
C LYS A 107 -8.53 13.03 19.04
N ASP A 108 -9.14 12.88 20.22
CA ASP A 108 -10.47 12.29 20.33
C ASP A 108 -11.54 13.07 19.56
N ASN A 109 -11.42 14.39 19.50
CA ASN A 109 -12.24 15.30 18.70
C ASN A 109 -11.64 15.63 17.32
N GLY A 110 -10.57 14.93 16.91
CA GLY A 110 -9.96 15.04 15.59
C GLY A 110 -10.76 14.29 14.52
N PHE A 111 -10.47 14.60 13.26
CA PHE A 111 -11.17 14.06 12.10
C PHE A 111 -11.16 12.53 12.09
N TYR A 112 -9.98 11.92 12.22
CA TYR A 112 -9.87 10.47 12.08
C TYR A 112 -10.69 9.72 13.14
N ARG A 113 -10.60 10.16 14.39
CA ARG A 113 -11.30 9.54 15.53
C ARG A 113 -12.80 9.79 15.48
N THR A 114 -13.25 10.91 14.94
CA THR A 114 -14.68 11.15 14.64
C THR A 114 -15.19 10.22 13.54
N LEU A 115 -14.50 10.14 12.40
CA LEU A 115 -14.86 9.23 11.30
C LEU A 115 -14.96 7.78 11.79
N LYS A 116 -13.93 7.31 12.50
CA LYS A 116 -13.86 5.95 13.05
C LYS A 116 -15.03 5.64 14.00
N ARG A 117 -15.41 6.58 14.87
CA ARG A 117 -16.60 6.43 15.74
C ARG A 117 -17.89 6.34 14.92
N ASN A 118 -18.02 7.15 13.89
CA ASN A 118 -19.23 7.21 13.07
C ASN A 118 -19.38 5.95 12.21
N VAL A 119 -18.31 5.50 11.56
CA VAL A 119 -18.27 4.22 10.81
C VAL A 119 -18.66 3.04 11.69
N ARG A 120 -18.17 2.98 12.94
CA ARG A 120 -18.51 1.90 13.88
C ARG A 120 -20.02 1.76 14.11
N LYS A 121 -20.79 2.85 14.04
CA LYS A 121 -22.25 2.83 14.26
C LYS A 121 -23.00 2.14 13.12
N VAL A 122 -22.50 2.27 11.89
CA VAL A 122 -23.16 1.76 10.67
C VAL A 122 -22.57 0.45 10.17
N LEU A 123 -21.40 0.04 10.68
CA LEU A 123 -20.68 -1.14 10.17
C LEU A 123 -21.48 -2.45 10.32
N ASN A 124 -22.33 -2.56 11.36
CA ASN A 124 -23.19 -3.72 11.56
C ASN A 124 -24.34 -3.79 10.55
N ASP A 125 -24.69 -2.68 9.92
CA ASP A 125 -25.77 -2.59 8.93
C ASP A 125 -25.26 -2.86 7.50
N VAL A 126 -23.93 -2.96 7.33
CA VAL A 126 -23.34 -3.25 6.03
C VAL A 126 -23.65 -4.69 5.62
N PRO A 127 -24.18 -4.93 4.41
CA PRO A 127 -24.54 -6.27 3.98
C PRO A 127 -23.31 -7.19 3.89
N PRO A 128 -23.28 -8.33 4.62
CA PRO A 128 -22.13 -9.25 4.63
C PRO A 128 -21.74 -9.78 3.24
N GLU A 129 -22.70 -9.91 2.33
CA GLU A 129 -22.49 -10.34 0.95
C GLU A 129 -21.55 -9.41 0.17
N SER A 130 -21.35 -8.18 0.64
CA SER A 130 -20.43 -7.23 0.03
C SER A 130 -18.99 -7.77 0.01
N ALA A 131 -18.56 -8.40 1.12
CA ALA A 131 -17.24 -9.06 1.18
C ALA A 131 -17.23 -10.37 0.37
N THR A 132 -18.31 -11.15 0.39
CA THR A 132 -18.43 -12.38 -0.41
C THR A 132 -18.34 -12.12 -1.91
N LYS A 133 -18.87 -10.98 -2.37
CA LYS A 133 -18.74 -10.56 -3.77
C LYS A 133 -17.29 -10.18 -4.12
N THR A 134 -16.54 -9.57 -3.20
CA THR A 134 -15.08 -9.36 -3.38
C THR A 134 -14.34 -10.68 -3.53
N ASP A 135 -14.61 -11.65 -2.64
CA ASP A 135 -14.06 -13.00 -2.72
C ASP A 135 -14.32 -13.64 -4.10
N THR A 136 -15.57 -13.58 -4.56
CA THR A 136 -15.97 -14.16 -5.85
C THR A 136 -15.27 -13.50 -7.04
N ILE A 137 -15.14 -12.17 -7.03
CA ILE A 137 -14.44 -11.43 -8.09
C ILE A 137 -12.97 -11.83 -8.14
N VAL A 138 -12.29 -11.85 -6.98
CA VAL A 138 -10.86 -12.15 -6.91
C VAL A 138 -10.57 -13.60 -7.29
N ASP A 139 -11.36 -14.55 -6.78
CA ASP A 139 -11.21 -15.97 -7.13
C ASP A 139 -11.46 -16.19 -8.63
N GLY A 140 -12.49 -15.53 -9.19
CA GLY A 140 -12.79 -15.59 -10.62
C GLY A 140 -11.65 -15.05 -11.49
N LEU A 141 -11.07 -13.90 -11.11
CA LEU A 141 -9.91 -13.31 -11.79
C LEU A 141 -8.70 -14.25 -11.72
N PHE A 142 -8.41 -14.81 -10.55
CA PHE A 142 -7.30 -15.73 -10.36
C PHE A 142 -7.46 -17.00 -11.19
N VAL A 143 -8.60 -17.69 -11.07
CA VAL A 143 -8.89 -18.92 -11.85
C VAL A 143 -8.82 -18.63 -13.35
N SER A 144 -9.36 -17.50 -13.80
CA SER A 144 -9.29 -17.11 -15.21
C SER A 144 -7.84 -16.88 -15.68
N ALA A 145 -7.02 -16.21 -14.87
CA ALA A 145 -5.61 -15.98 -15.19
C ALA A 145 -4.83 -17.31 -15.31
N ILE A 146 -5.02 -18.24 -14.36
CA ILE A 146 -4.37 -19.55 -14.39
C ILE A 146 -4.87 -20.39 -15.58
N PHE A 147 -6.18 -20.42 -15.83
CA PHE A 147 -6.77 -21.15 -16.93
C PHE A 147 -6.25 -20.66 -18.28
N VAL A 148 -6.36 -19.35 -18.55
CA VAL A 148 -5.90 -18.76 -19.81
C VAL A 148 -4.38 -18.90 -19.96
N GLY A 149 -3.61 -18.73 -18.87
CA GLY A 149 -2.16 -18.94 -18.87
C GLY A 149 -1.76 -20.39 -19.18
N THR A 150 -2.54 -21.35 -18.70
CA THR A 150 -2.36 -22.77 -19.02
C THR A 150 -2.62 -23.03 -20.50
N LEU A 151 -3.69 -22.47 -21.07
CA LEU A 151 -3.95 -22.56 -22.51
C LEU A 151 -2.81 -21.90 -23.32
N ALA A 152 -2.30 -20.75 -22.87
CA ALA A 152 -1.15 -20.09 -23.48
C ALA A 152 0.08 -21.01 -23.51
N ALA A 153 0.36 -21.70 -22.39
CA ALA A 153 1.48 -22.64 -22.29
C ALA A 153 1.26 -23.91 -23.13
N VAL A 154 0.04 -24.46 -23.20
CA VAL A 154 -0.30 -25.65 -23.99
C VAL A 154 -0.19 -25.38 -25.50
N TYR A 155 -0.79 -24.28 -25.95
CA TYR A 155 -0.78 -23.91 -27.38
C TYR A 155 0.48 -23.13 -27.80
N GLY A 156 1.32 -22.71 -26.86
CA GLY A 156 2.53 -21.94 -27.13
C GLY A 156 2.25 -20.54 -27.68
N THR A 157 1.16 -19.89 -27.25
CA THR A 157 0.72 -18.60 -27.81
C THR A 157 0.96 -17.44 -26.85
N PHE A 158 1.60 -16.38 -27.35
CA PHE A 158 1.86 -15.17 -26.57
C PHE A 158 0.64 -14.26 -26.44
N THR A 159 -0.33 -14.34 -27.36
CA THR A 159 -1.60 -13.60 -27.25
C THR A 159 -2.37 -14.02 -26.00
N LEU A 160 -2.51 -15.32 -25.75
CA LEU A 160 -3.14 -15.82 -24.53
C LEU A 160 -2.29 -15.49 -23.29
N ALA A 161 -0.96 -15.51 -23.40
CA ALA A 161 -0.07 -15.13 -22.30
C ALA A 161 -0.26 -13.67 -21.88
N VAL A 162 -0.47 -12.74 -22.83
CA VAL A 162 -0.77 -11.33 -22.56
C VAL A 162 -2.12 -11.19 -21.85
N ILE A 163 -3.16 -11.90 -22.32
CA ILE A 163 -4.48 -11.89 -21.67
C ILE A 163 -4.38 -12.44 -20.24
N ALA A 164 -3.69 -13.56 -20.06
CA ALA A 164 -3.47 -14.17 -18.75
C ALA A 164 -2.67 -13.25 -17.82
N GLY A 165 -1.63 -12.59 -18.33
CA GLY A 165 -0.84 -11.61 -17.58
C GLY A 165 -1.63 -10.38 -17.17
N PHE A 166 -2.51 -9.89 -18.04
CA PHE A 166 -3.44 -8.81 -17.71
C PHE A 166 -4.42 -9.23 -16.61
N LEU A 167 -5.06 -10.39 -16.73
CA LEU A 167 -5.96 -10.92 -15.70
C LEU A 167 -5.23 -11.13 -14.37
N LEU A 168 -3.99 -11.64 -14.40
CA LEU A 168 -3.13 -11.76 -13.22
C LEU A 168 -2.80 -10.39 -12.62
N GLY A 169 -2.52 -9.37 -13.44
CA GLY A 169 -2.31 -8.00 -12.98
C GLY A 169 -3.53 -7.41 -12.28
N VAL A 170 -4.71 -7.57 -12.88
CA VAL A 170 -5.99 -7.14 -12.30
C VAL A 170 -6.26 -7.88 -10.98
N CYS A 171 -6.00 -9.20 -10.94
CA CYS A 171 -6.08 -10.00 -9.72
C CYS A 171 -5.08 -9.52 -8.65
N THR A 172 -3.86 -9.16 -9.06
CA THR A 172 -2.83 -8.68 -8.15
C THR A 172 -3.27 -7.40 -7.45
N VAL A 173 -3.80 -6.45 -8.25
CA VAL A 173 -4.40 -5.23 -7.71
C VAL A 173 -5.55 -5.59 -6.79
N ALA A 174 -6.53 -6.39 -7.21
CA ALA A 174 -7.69 -6.70 -6.37
C ALA A 174 -7.35 -7.43 -5.06
N SER A 175 -6.39 -8.36 -5.09
CA SER A 175 -6.05 -9.19 -3.94
C SER A 175 -5.16 -8.49 -2.89
N HIS A 176 -4.68 -7.27 -3.14
CA HIS A 176 -4.02 -6.46 -2.09
C HIS A 176 -4.90 -6.29 -0.83
N ASN A 177 -6.22 -6.27 -1.03
CA ASN A 177 -7.27 -6.23 -0.02
C ASN A 177 -7.06 -7.26 1.11
N TYR A 178 -6.48 -8.42 0.79
CA TYR A 178 -6.25 -9.51 1.75
C TYR A 178 -4.99 -9.34 2.60
N TYR A 179 -4.09 -8.41 2.24
CA TYR A 179 -2.91 -8.10 3.04
C TYR A 179 -3.22 -7.34 4.32
N HIS A 180 -4.34 -6.63 4.38
CA HIS A 180 -4.76 -5.84 5.55
C HIS A 180 -5.58 -6.63 6.57
N ARG A 181 -5.76 -7.93 6.32
CA ARG A 181 -6.59 -8.83 7.12
C ARG A 181 -5.77 -9.85 7.86
N LYS A 182 -6.46 -10.64 8.69
CA LYS A 182 -5.96 -11.92 9.19
C LYS A 182 -5.47 -12.78 8.02
N ASP A 183 -4.42 -13.56 8.27
CA ASP A 183 -3.93 -14.59 7.36
C ASP A 183 -5.07 -15.36 6.72
N ASN A 184 -5.05 -15.40 5.40
CA ASN A 184 -6.03 -16.04 4.55
C ASN A 184 -5.32 -16.50 3.29
N PHE A 185 -5.86 -17.51 2.59
CA PHE A 185 -5.16 -18.09 1.45
C PHE A 185 -5.11 -17.15 0.23
N ARG A 186 -6.03 -16.19 0.11
CA ARG A 186 -6.12 -15.26 -1.03
C ARG A 186 -5.01 -14.24 -1.08
N MET A 187 -4.37 -13.95 0.07
CA MET A 187 -3.16 -13.13 0.07
C MET A 187 -2.04 -13.73 -0.80
N TYR A 188 -2.03 -15.06 -0.98
CA TYR A 188 -1.03 -15.76 -1.79
C TYR A 188 -1.28 -15.71 -3.30
N TYR A 189 -2.41 -15.15 -3.76
CA TYR A 189 -2.59 -14.88 -5.19
C TYR A 189 -1.56 -13.90 -5.71
N ASN A 190 -1.16 -12.94 -4.87
CA ASN A 190 -0.09 -12.01 -5.14
C ASN A 190 1.30 -12.66 -5.16
N ASP A 191 1.53 -13.74 -4.39
CA ASP A 191 2.80 -14.47 -4.48
C ASP A 191 2.97 -15.13 -5.86
N VAL A 192 1.88 -15.58 -6.51
CA VAL A 192 1.94 -16.07 -7.90
C VAL A 192 2.40 -14.97 -8.88
N SER A 193 2.10 -13.71 -8.60
CA SER A 193 2.59 -12.56 -9.36
C SER A 193 3.98 -12.07 -8.94
N LEU A 194 4.71 -12.82 -8.10
CA LEU A 194 6.02 -12.47 -7.51
C LEU A 194 5.98 -11.41 -6.41
N THR A 195 4.81 -11.08 -5.85
CA THR A 195 4.69 -10.15 -4.73
C THR A 195 4.63 -10.94 -3.42
N CYS A 196 5.75 -11.06 -2.71
CA CYS A 196 5.80 -11.83 -1.46
C CYS A 196 4.85 -11.25 -0.40
N ALA A 197 3.92 -12.06 0.10
CA ALA A 197 2.92 -11.62 1.07
C ALA A 197 3.51 -11.05 2.37
N ARG A 198 4.63 -11.61 2.83
CA ARG A 198 5.29 -11.17 4.06
C ARG A 198 5.87 -9.76 3.90
N ASP A 199 6.64 -9.55 2.83
CA ASP A 199 7.29 -8.27 2.57
C ASP A 199 6.30 -7.19 2.21
N TRP A 200 5.30 -7.52 1.38
CA TRP A 200 4.32 -6.54 0.97
C TRP A 200 3.47 -6.07 2.15
N ARG A 201 3.22 -6.92 3.17
CA ARG A 201 2.60 -6.47 4.41
C ARG A 201 3.46 -5.46 5.19
N ILE A 202 4.78 -5.56 5.14
CA ILE A 202 5.65 -4.56 5.76
C ILE A 202 5.71 -3.29 4.91
N VAL A 203 6.01 -3.43 3.61
CA VAL A 203 6.14 -2.30 2.68
C VAL A 203 4.84 -1.53 2.56
N HIS A 204 3.76 -2.20 2.18
CA HIS A 204 2.50 -1.54 1.91
C HIS A 204 1.72 -1.24 3.19
N VAL A 205 1.49 -2.24 4.04
CA VAL A 205 0.56 -2.06 5.17
C VAL A 205 1.20 -1.29 6.33
N LEU A 206 2.44 -1.60 6.71
CA LEU A 206 3.08 -0.91 7.84
C LEU A 206 3.73 0.41 7.43
N SER A 207 4.49 0.44 6.33
CA SER A 207 5.23 1.64 5.94
C SER A 207 4.37 2.65 5.19
N HIS A 208 3.68 2.20 4.14
CA HIS A 208 2.96 3.09 3.22
C HIS A 208 1.63 3.56 3.80
N HIS A 209 0.77 2.67 4.29
CA HIS A 209 -0.48 3.12 4.95
C HIS A 209 -0.21 3.87 6.26
N GLY A 210 0.82 3.48 7.01
CA GLY A 210 1.19 4.18 8.25
C GLY A 210 1.68 5.60 8.01
N TYR A 211 2.52 5.80 6.99
CA TYR A 211 3.24 7.04 6.76
C TYR A 211 3.30 7.44 5.27
N PRO A 212 2.17 7.49 4.55
CA PRO A 212 2.15 7.58 3.08
C PRO A 212 2.88 8.82 2.58
N ASN A 213 3.64 8.66 1.49
CA ASN A 213 4.44 9.71 0.85
C ASN A 213 5.44 10.44 1.78
N SER A 214 5.71 9.91 2.98
CA SER A 214 6.70 10.45 3.92
C SER A 214 8.07 9.81 3.74
N VAL A 215 9.11 10.34 4.42
CA VAL A 215 10.42 9.67 4.48
C VAL A 215 10.46 8.28 5.14
N ALA A 216 9.35 7.84 5.75
CA ALA A 216 9.19 6.49 6.29
C ALA A 216 8.46 5.52 5.34
N ASP A 217 7.91 6.00 4.22
CA ASP A 217 7.23 5.20 3.21
C ASP A 217 8.23 4.56 2.23
N ILE A 218 8.63 3.31 2.53
CA ILE A 218 9.57 2.60 1.67
C ILE A 218 8.95 2.13 0.34
N GLN A 219 7.63 2.18 0.17
CA GLN A 219 7.00 1.88 -1.11
C GLN A 219 7.36 2.96 -2.14
N VAL A 220 7.31 4.24 -1.74
CA VAL A 220 7.69 5.36 -2.62
C VAL A 220 9.20 5.39 -2.84
N PHE A 221 10.01 5.18 -1.80
CA PHE A 221 11.47 5.10 -1.95
C PHE A 221 11.94 3.90 -2.77
N GLY A 222 11.18 2.81 -2.78
CA GLY A 222 11.52 1.57 -3.49
C GLY A 222 11.70 1.77 -5.00
N PHE A 223 11.16 2.86 -5.56
CA PHE A 223 11.35 3.23 -6.96
C PHE A 223 12.61 4.06 -7.23
N GLU A 224 13.24 4.65 -6.21
CA GLU A 224 14.47 5.43 -6.39
C GLU A 224 15.71 4.50 -6.59
N PRO A 225 16.69 4.90 -7.42
CA PRO A 225 16.78 6.17 -8.14
C PRO A 225 16.09 6.18 -9.51
N PHE A 226 15.33 5.13 -9.86
CA PHE A 226 14.78 4.94 -11.21
C PHE A 226 13.55 5.80 -11.49
N LEU A 227 12.61 5.92 -10.54
CA LEU A 227 11.54 6.91 -10.53
C LEU A 227 11.66 7.73 -9.24
N GLN A 228 11.95 9.01 -9.41
CA GLN A 228 12.25 9.99 -8.38
C GLN A 228 11.04 10.90 -8.18
N PHE A 229 10.19 10.56 -7.23
CA PHE A 229 8.97 11.33 -6.93
C PHE A 229 9.23 12.50 -6.00
N TYR A 230 10.19 12.40 -5.08
CA TYR A 230 10.52 13.47 -4.16
C TYR A 230 11.05 14.72 -4.88
N PRO A 231 10.75 15.94 -4.41
CA PRO A 231 11.29 17.16 -4.98
C PRO A 231 12.80 17.24 -4.72
N HIS A 232 13.59 17.32 -5.79
CA HIS A 232 15.02 17.69 -5.76
C HIS A 232 15.52 18.02 -7.17
N GLN A 233 16.72 18.58 -7.26
CA GLN A 233 17.41 18.83 -8.53
C GLN A 233 17.58 17.56 -9.36
N LYS A 234 17.09 17.58 -10.60
CA LYS A 234 17.05 16.45 -11.55
C LYS A 234 17.69 16.86 -12.86
N SER A 235 18.47 15.96 -13.47
CA SER A 235 19.08 16.25 -14.77
C SER A 235 18.01 16.37 -15.86
N THR A 236 18.28 17.20 -16.87
CA THR A 236 17.39 17.32 -18.06
C THR A 236 17.19 15.96 -18.73
N PHE A 237 18.24 15.14 -18.82
CA PHE A 237 18.16 13.79 -19.34
C PHE A 237 17.15 12.94 -18.57
N TYR A 238 17.21 12.93 -17.24
CA TYR A 238 16.28 12.17 -16.40
C TYR A 238 14.82 12.61 -16.62
N LYS A 239 14.55 13.93 -16.67
CA LYS A 239 13.19 14.48 -16.88
C LYS A 239 12.53 14.04 -18.20
N VAL A 240 13.35 13.77 -19.21
CA VAL A 240 12.89 13.25 -20.52
C VAL A 240 12.81 11.73 -20.48
N ALA A 241 13.88 11.06 -20.03
CA ALA A 241 13.99 9.61 -20.06
C ALA A 241 12.97 8.91 -19.15
N SER A 242 12.69 9.44 -17.95
CA SER A 242 11.76 8.83 -16.98
C SER A 242 10.34 8.62 -17.52
N ARG A 243 9.88 9.45 -18.46
CA ARG A 243 8.55 9.33 -19.10
C ARG A 243 8.41 8.09 -19.99
N ILE A 244 9.53 7.64 -20.55
CA ILE A 244 9.60 6.49 -21.47
C ILE A 244 10.10 5.27 -20.70
N PHE A 245 11.20 5.44 -19.96
CA PHE A 245 11.85 4.40 -19.19
C PHE A 245 10.95 3.84 -18.08
N GLY A 246 10.11 4.68 -17.45
CA GLY A 246 9.16 4.23 -16.44
C GLY A 246 8.21 3.17 -16.98
N PRO A 247 7.33 3.51 -17.94
CA PRO A 247 6.38 2.55 -18.50
C PRO A 247 7.01 1.38 -19.27
N LEU A 248 8.14 1.59 -19.97
CA LEU A 248 8.73 0.54 -20.81
C LEU A 248 9.67 -0.40 -20.04
N VAL A 249 10.27 0.04 -18.94
CA VAL A 249 11.27 -0.76 -18.22
C VAL A 249 10.89 -0.95 -16.76
N ILE A 250 10.61 0.12 -16.02
CA ILE A 250 10.36 0.02 -14.58
C ILE A 250 9.03 -0.68 -14.28
N TRP A 251 7.92 -0.27 -14.88
CA TRP A 251 6.61 -0.86 -14.58
C TRP A 251 6.57 -2.37 -14.88
N PRO A 252 7.06 -2.87 -16.02
CA PRO A 252 7.05 -4.31 -16.30
C PRO A 252 8.04 -5.13 -15.45
N THR A 253 9.08 -4.51 -14.89
CA THR A 253 10.14 -5.22 -14.15
C THR A 253 10.12 -5.01 -12.64
N PHE A 254 9.32 -4.07 -12.12
CA PHE A 254 9.32 -3.70 -10.71
C PHE A 254 9.03 -4.88 -9.78
N VAL A 255 7.91 -5.60 -9.97
CA VAL A 255 7.54 -6.71 -9.09
C VAL A 255 8.55 -7.88 -9.20
N PRO A 256 8.95 -8.33 -10.41
CA PRO A 256 10.04 -9.29 -10.54
C PRO A 256 11.34 -8.84 -9.85
N MET A 257 11.72 -7.58 -10.00
CA MET A 257 12.91 -7.01 -9.37
C MET A 257 12.80 -7.09 -7.84
N LEU A 258 11.66 -6.73 -7.24
CA LEU A 258 11.46 -6.85 -5.80
C LEU A 258 11.66 -8.28 -5.32
N TYR A 259 11.06 -9.25 -6.02
CA TYR A 259 11.20 -10.66 -5.68
C TYR A 259 12.65 -11.14 -5.74
N PHE A 260 13.32 -10.92 -6.89
CA PHE A 260 14.69 -11.41 -7.06
C PHE A 260 15.71 -10.67 -6.18
N ARG A 261 15.46 -9.40 -5.87
CA ARG A 261 16.30 -8.61 -4.95
C ARG A 261 16.33 -9.20 -3.55
N ARG A 262 15.28 -9.87 -3.08
CA ARG A 262 15.29 -10.58 -1.78
C ARG A 262 16.49 -11.54 -1.68
N PHE A 263 16.87 -12.22 -2.76
CA PHE A 263 18.00 -13.15 -2.75
C PHE A 263 19.37 -12.46 -2.67
N LEU A 264 19.46 -11.15 -2.94
CA LEU A 264 20.68 -10.37 -2.67
C LEU A 264 20.87 -10.13 -1.15
N HIS A 265 19.78 -10.12 -0.38
CA HIS A 265 19.78 -10.05 1.08
C HIS A 265 19.73 -11.45 1.71
N TRP A 266 20.46 -12.41 1.13
CA TRP A 266 20.31 -13.86 1.40
C TRP A 266 20.34 -14.25 2.88
N LYS A 267 21.18 -13.63 3.72
CA LYS A 267 21.25 -13.93 5.16
C LYS A 267 19.91 -13.67 5.84
N THR A 268 19.33 -12.52 5.57
CA THR A 268 18.05 -12.10 6.13
C THR A 268 16.90 -12.89 5.52
N THR A 269 17.00 -13.21 4.23
CA THR A 269 16.03 -14.02 3.50
C THR A 269 15.96 -15.45 4.02
N ILE A 270 17.10 -16.10 4.29
CA ILE A 270 17.12 -17.47 4.86
C ILE A 270 16.43 -17.51 6.23
N ASN A 271 16.68 -16.53 7.09
CA ASN A 271 16.08 -16.50 8.43
C ASN A 271 14.56 -16.28 8.40
N ASN A 272 14.04 -15.65 7.35
CA ASN A 272 12.62 -15.33 7.18
C ASN A 272 11.94 -16.19 6.10
N PHE A 273 12.63 -17.20 5.57
CA PHE A 273 12.13 -18.01 4.46
C PHE A 273 10.96 -18.88 4.92
N THR A 274 9.92 -18.92 4.10
CA THR A 274 8.71 -19.70 4.32
C THR A 274 8.35 -20.48 3.06
N MET A 275 7.43 -21.45 3.18
CA MET A 275 6.92 -22.15 1.99
C MET A 275 6.18 -21.22 1.02
N ALA A 276 5.71 -20.06 1.47
CA ALA A 276 5.10 -19.06 0.60
C ALA A 276 6.11 -18.50 -0.42
N ASP A 277 7.39 -18.44 -0.08
CA ASP A 277 8.45 -17.98 -0.99
C ASP A 277 8.65 -18.90 -2.20
N LEU A 278 8.10 -20.12 -2.18
CA LEU A 278 8.13 -21.05 -3.31
C LEU A 278 6.89 -20.98 -4.20
N ILE A 279 5.82 -20.31 -3.76
CA ILE A 279 4.56 -20.17 -4.52
C ILE A 279 4.76 -19.60 -5.93
N PRO A 280 5.62 -18.59 -6.17
CA PRO A 280 5.86 -18.09 -7.52
C PRO A 280 6.33 -19.15 -8.53
N LEU A 281 6.95 -20.24 -8.05
CA LEU A 281 7.45 -21.34 -8.89
C LEU A 281 6.37 -22.37 -9.23
N VAL A 282 5.22 -22.37 -8.55
CA VAL A 282 4.16 -23.35 -8.77
C VAL A 282 3.62 -23.30 -10.19
N LEU A 283 3.36 -22.10 -10.71
CA LEU A 283 2.80 -21.93 -12.06
C LEU A 283 3.75 -22.37 -13.19
N PRO A 284 5.03 -21.96 -13.23
CA PRO A 284 5.94 -22.44 -14.27
C PRO A 284 6.22 -23.94 -14.16
N LEU A 285 6.27 -24.51 -12.94
CA LEU A 285 6.35 -25.96 -12.75
C LEU A 285 5.09 -26.67 -13.27
N PHE A 286 3.91 -26.11 -13.03
CA PHE A 286 2.66 -26.62 -13.58
C PHE A 286 2.65 -26.60 -15.10
N PHE A 287 3.14 -25.54 -15.75
CA PHE A 287 3.29 -25.49 -17.20
C PHE A 287 4.24 -26.57 -17.74
N CYS A 288 5.29 -26.91 -17.00
CA CYS A 288 6.18 -28.01 -17.36
C CYS A 288 5.45 -29.36 -17.44
N ILE A 289 4.45 -29.58 -16.58
CA ILE A 289 3.64 -30.80 -16.52
C ILE A 289 2.50 -30.76 -17.56
N ALA A 290 1.79 -29.63 -17.65
CA ALA A 290 0.55 -29.52 -18.40
C ALA A 290 0.72 -29.38 -19.93
N SER A 291 1.91 -28.96 -20.39
CA SER A 291 2.16 -28.64 -21.80
C SER A 291 3.24 -29.54 -22.41
N SER A 292 3.08 -29.91 -23.68
CA SER A 292 4.12 -30.59 -24.48
C SER A 292 5.07 -29.63 -25.20
N GLN A 293 4.89 -28.31 -25.04
CA GLN A 293 5.76 -27.30 -25.65
C GLN A 293 7.19 -27.38 -25.07
N SER A 294 8.14 -26.77 -25.78
CA SER A 294 9.52 -26.67 -25.30
C SER A 294 9.59 -25.90 -23.97
N PHE A 295 10.61 -26.22 -23.17
CA PHE A 295 10.87 -25.51 -21.91
C PHE A 295 10.97 -23.99 -22.10
N ILE A 296 11.60 -23.55 -23.19
CA ILE A 296 11.75 -22.12 -23.53
C ILE A 296 10.37 -21.46 -23.71
N ILE A 297 9.44 -22.10 -24.43
CA ILE A 297 8.10 -21.52 -24.62
C ILE A 297 7.35 -21.42 -23.29
N LYS A 298 7.41 -22.46 -22.47
CA LYS A 298 6.74 -22.51 -21.16
C LYS A 298 7.22 -21.40 -20.22
N ILE A 299 8.54 -21.23 -20.11
CA ILE A 299 9.11 -20.18 -19.27
C ILE A 299 8.86 -18.79 -19.86
N SER A 300 8.91 -18.62 -21.19
CA SER A 300 8.59 -17.34 -21.84
C SER A 300 7.12 -16.94 -21.62
N VAL A 301 6.17 -17.86 -21.66
CA VAL A 301 4.76 -17.58 -21.32
C VAL A 301 4.65 -17.08 -19.89
N TRP A 302 5.27 -17.76 -18.92
CA TRP A 302 5.27 -17.33 -17.53
C TRP A 302 5.92 -15.94 -17.35
N ILE A 303 7.07 -15.69 -17.99
CA ILE A 303 7.74 -14.38 -17.96
C ILE A 303 6.83 -13.28 -18.50
N VAL A 304 6.14 -13.51 -19.61
CA VAL A 304 5.18 -12.54 -20.17
C VAL A 304 4.05 -12.27 -19.17
N MET A 305 3.50 -13.30 -18.53
CA MET A 305 2.43 -13.14 -17.55
C MET A 305 2.87 -12.25 -16.37
N VAL A 306 4.01 -12.55 -15.73
CA VAL A 306 4.48 -11.78 -14.57
C VAL A 306 4.91 -10.36 -14.95
N THR A 307 5.45 -10.18 -16.16
CA THR A 307 5.83 -8.86 -16.71
C THR A 307 4.61 -7.98 -16.94
N LEU A 308 3.54 -8.53 -17.55
CA LEU A 308 2.29 -7.80 -17.76
C LEU A 308 1.56 -7.53 -16.44
N SER A 309 1.61 -8.48 -15.50
CA SER A 309 1.05 -8.30 -14.17
C SER A 309 1.74 -7.15 -13.42
N SER A 310 3.07 -7.10 -13.45
CA SER A 310 3.87 -5.99 -12.89
C SER A 310 3.51 -4.67 -13.55
N PHE A 311 3.42 -4.64 -14.89
CA PHE A 311 3.06 -3.43 -15.63
C PHE A 311 1.70 -2.90 -15.17
N TRP A 312 0.68 -3.76 -15.09
CA TRP A 312 -0.66 -3.36 -14.66
C TRP A 312 -0.68 -2.87 -13.20
N PHE A 313 0.00 -3.60 -12.31
CA PHE A 313 0.09 -3.22 -10.90
C PHE A 313 0.73 -1.83 -10.72
N CYS A 314 1.86 -1.57 -11.39
CA CYS A 314 2.51 -0.27 -11.36
C CYS A 314 1.68 0.82 -12.05
N LEU A 315 1.05 0.51 -13.19
CA LEU A 315 0.18 1.46 -13.88
C LEU A 315 -0.93 1.95 -12.96
N VAL A 316 -1.60 1.07 -12.22
CA VAL A 316 -2.64 1.49 -11.27
C VAL A 316 -1.98 2.19 -10.07
N GLY A 317 -1.10 1.52 -9.34
CA GLY A 317 -0.59 2.02 -8.06
C GLY A 317 0.24 3.30 -8.14
N LEU A 318 0.93 3.56 -9.25
CA LEU A 318 1.71 4.79 -9.41
C LEU A 318 0.91 5.93 -10.02
N LEU A 319 0.01 5.63 -10.95
CA LEU A 319 -0.65 6.67 -11.73
C LEU A 319 -1.92 7.18 -11.06
N THR A 320 -2.71 6.29 -10.45
CA THR A 320 -4.12 6.60 -10.20
C THR A 320 -4.42 7.17 -8.82
N THR A 321 -3.43 7.23 -7.92
CA THR A 321 -3.72 7.50 -6.49
C THR A 321 -2.75 8.40 -5.73
N HIS A 322 -1.43 8.32 -5.94
CA HIS A 322 -0.45 9.00 -5.05
C HIS A 322 0.42 10.08 -5.70
N ASN A 323 0.66 10.01 -7.00
CA ASN A 323 1.73 10.80 -7.63
C ASN A 323 1.16 11.94 -8.48
N ASN A 324 0.98 13.09 -7.85
CA ASN A 324 0.54 14.33 -8.50
C ASN A 324 1.12 15.53 -7.73
N PRO A 325 1.54 16.64 -8.40
CA PRO A 325 2.03 17.84 -7.72
C PRO A 325 1.10 18.42 -6.64
N ASP A 326 -0.21 18.19 -6.74
CA ASP A 326 -1.22 18.62 -5.78
C ASP A 326 -1.45 17.62 -4.63
N ILE A 327 -0.82 16.44 -4.68
CA ILE A 327 -0.80 15.44 -3.60
C ILE A 327 0.47 15.66 -2.78
N PHE A 328 0.32 15.63 -1.46
CA PHE A 328 1.42 15.83 -0.54
C PHE A 328 2.50 14.75 -0.68
N ILE A 329 3.76 15.17 -0.73
CA ILE A 329 4.94 14.30 -0.57
C ILE A 329 5.98 15.01 0.30
N ASP A 330 6.71 14.25 1.13
CA ASP A 330 7.71 14.82 2.03
C ASP A 330 8.71 15.71 1.28
N GLY A 331 9.07 16.83 1.90
CA GLY A 331 9.78 17.92 1.22
C GLY A 331 8.87 19.09 0.89
N ASP A 332 7.58 18.86 0.58
CA ASP A 332 6.56 19.91 0.49
C ASP A 332 6.25 20.49 1.88
N THR A 333 5.65 21.69 1.91
CA THR A 333 5.15 22.28 3.15
C THR A 333 3.99 21.44 3.69
N PRO A 334 4.10 20.85 4.90
CA PRO A 334 2.99 20.12 5.52
C PRO A 334 1.96 21.10 6.10
N ARG A 335 0.83 20.60 6.61
CA ARG A 335 -0.04 21.43 7.46
C ARG A 335 0.68 21.80 8.77
N SER A 336 0.12 22.73 9.53
CA SER A 336 0.68 23.09 10.83
C SER A 336 0.65 21.90 11.79
N GLU A 337 1.53 21.90 12.80
CA GLU A 337 1.61 20.83 13.81
C GLU A 337 0.26 20.60 14.51
N ASP A 338 -0.51 21.67 14.71
CA ASP A 338 -1.82 21.65 15.36
C ASP A 338 -2.87 20.87 14.54
N GLU A 339 -2.67 20.81 13.22
CA GLU A 339 -3.55 20.23 12.19
C GLU A 339 -3.06 18.85 11.69
N MET A 340 -2.01 18.28 12.28
CA MET A 340 -1.48 16.95 11.94
C MET A 340 -2.39 15.80 12.44
N ASP A 341 -3.66 15.81 12.08
CA ASP A 341 -4.53 14.64 12.22
C ASP A 341 -4.11 13.57 11.20
N TRP A 342 -3.90 12.33 11.67
CA TRP A 342 -3.45 11.24 10.80
C TRP A 342 -4.38 10.99 9.61
N GLY A 343 -5.71 11.08 9.82
CA GLY A 343 -6.69 10.83 8.76
C GLY A 343 -6.71 11.96 7.73
N ILE A 344 -6.50 13.20 8.14
CA ILE A 344 -6.35 14.31 7.18
C ILE A 344 -5.10 14.11 6.34
N ASN A 345 -3.98 13.70 6.95
CA ASN A 345 -2.76 13.40 6.20
C ASN A 345 -2.96 12.25 5.18
N GLN A 346 -3.73 11.21 5.52
CA GLN A 346 -4.10 10.18 4.54
C GLN A 346 -4.77 10.81 3.32
N LEU A 347 -5.76 11.70 3.51
CA LEU A 347 -6.43 12.41 2.41
C LEU A 347 -5.49 13.34 1.63
N ASP A 348 -4.53 13.96 2.29
CA ASP A 348 -3.55 14.83 1.64
C ASP A 348 -2.62 14.06 0.68
N THR A 349 -2.36 12.79 0.98
CA THR A 349 -1.40 11.90 0.29
C THR A 349 -2.02 10.99 -0.77
N VAL A 350 -3.33 11.11 -0.99
CA VAL A 350 -4.09 10.30 -1.93
C VAL A 350 -5.01 11.15 -2.79
N GLY A 351 -5.47 10.57 -3.90
CA GLY A 351 -6.63 11.03 -4.62
C GLY A 351 -7.38 9.85 -5.21
N ASP A 352 -8.69 9.99 -5.29
CA ASP A 352 -9.56 9.03 -5.93
C ASP A 352 -9.79 9.42 -7.40
N LYS A 353 -10.46 8.54 -8.15
CA LYS A 353 -10.65 8.69 -9.59
C LYS A 353 -12.12 8.72 -10.00
N THR A 354 -12.46 9.71 -10.83
CA THR A 354 -13.81 9.86 -11.40
C THR A 354 -14.25 8.60 -12.17
N GLY A 355 -15.51 8.21 -12.00
CA GLY A 355 -16.11 7.03 -12.65
C GLY A 355 -15.62 5.68 -12.13
N VAL A 356 -14.79 5.67 -11.07
CA VAL A 356 -14.31 4.44 -10.40
C VAL A 356 -14.64 4.47 -8.91
N VAL A 357 -14.49 5.64 -8.29
CA VAL A 357 -14.84 5.89 -6.89
C VAL A 357 -16.30 5.50 -6.60
N ASN A 358 -16.54 4.92 -5.42
CA ASN A 358 -17.81 4.35 -4.98
C ASN A 358 -18.40 3.30 -5.95
N THR A 359 -17.54 2.47 -6.54
CA THR A 359 -17.99 1.30 -7.30
C THR A 359 -17.24 0.07 -6.84
N HIS A 360 -17.98 -1.00 -6.52
CA HIS A 360 -17.34 -2.21 -5.97
C HIS A 360 -16.31 -2.83 -6.93
N PHE A 361 -16.69 -3.11 -8.17
CA PHE A 361 -15.80 -3.83 -9.10
C PHE A 361 -14.64 -2.95 -9.56
N LEU A 362 -14.90 -1.74 -10.09
CA LEU A 362 -13.83 -0.89 -10.61
C LEU A 362 -12.96 -0.35 -9.46
N GLY A 363 -13.57 -0.02 -8.32
CA GLY A 363 -12.85 0.36 -7.10
C GLY A 363 -11.83 -0.68 -6.67
N LEU A 364 -12.26 -1.94 -6.57
CA LEU A 364 -11.41 -3.07 -6.20
C LEU A 364 -10.23 -3.30 -7.16
N ILE A 365 -10.46 -3.21 -8.47
CA ILE A 365 -9.42 -3.56 -9.47
C ILE A 365 -8.54 -2.38 -9.90
N SER A 366 -8.81 -1.17 -9.42
CA SER A 366 -8.08 0.03 -9.84
C SER A 366 -7.85 1.07 -8.73
N PHE A 367 -7.94 0.65 -7.46
CA PHE A 367 -7.78 1.53 -6.29
C PHE A 367 -8.72 2.75 -6.35
N GLY A 368 -10.00 2.52 -6.62
CA GLY A 368 -10.97 3.62 -6.81
C GLY A 368 -11.48 4.26 -5.53
N ASP A 369 -11.55 3.51 -4.44
CA ASP A 369 -11.96 3.98 -3.11
C ASP A 369 -10.74 4.26 -2.22
N HIS A 370 -9.69 4.86 -2.81
CA HIS A 370 -8.35 4.87 -2.21
C HIS A 370 -8.29 5.69 -0.92
N GLY A 371 -8.98 6.83 -0.87
CA GLY A 371 -9.07 7.64 0.35
C GLY A 371 -9.69 6.86 1.51
N LEU A 372 -10.83 6.22 1.29
CA LEU A 372 -11.47 5.38 2.31
C LEU A 372 -10.64 4.13 2.65
N HIS A 373 -9.98 3.54 1.66
CA HIS A 373 -9.09 2.40 1.86
C HIS A 373 -7.90 2.78 2.76
N HIS A 374 -7.27 3.93 2.55
CA HIS A 374 -6.20 4.42 3.42
C HIS A 374 -6.67 4.71 4.85
N LEU A 375 -7.89 5.24 5.01
CA LEU A 375 -8.45 5.55 6.32
C LEU A 375 -8.88 4.29 7.09
N LEU A 376 -9.38 3.26 6.39
CA LEU A 376 -9.97 2.05 6.95
C LEU A 376 -9.43 0.78 6.27
N PRO A 377 -8.10 0.57 6.27
CA PRO A 377 -7.45 -0.42 5.39
C PRO A 377 -7.86 -1.86 5.66
N THR A 378 -8.27 -2.17 6.89
CA THR A 378 -8.68 -3.54 7.26
C THR A 378 -10.06 -3.93 6.71
N LEU A 379 -10.89 -2.94 6.35
CA LEU A 379 -12.22 -3.21 5.78
C LEU A 379 -12.11 -3.69 4.34
N ASP A 380 -13.08 -4.50 3.93
CA ASP A 380 -13.18 -4.95 2.56
C ASP A 380 -13.56 -3.83 1.61
N HIS A 381 -12.97 -3.81 0.41
CA HIS A 381 -13.35 -2.88 -0.64
C HIS A 381 -14.86 -2.91 -0.93
N GLY A 382 -15.51 -4.08 -0.85
CA GLY A 382 -16.97 -4.19 -0.94
C GLY A 382 -17.73 -3.52 0.21
N VAL A 383 -17.13 -3.39 1.39
CA VAL A 383 -17.69 -2.64 2.53
C VAL A 383 -17.55 -1.13 2.32
N LEU A 384 -16.44 -0.66 1.74
CA LEU A 384 -16.13 0.78 1.62
C LEU A 384 -17.19 1.58 0.87
N GLN A 385 -17.80 1.01 -0.18
CA GLN A 385 -18.85 1.68 -0.97
C GLN A 385 -20.05 2.13 -0.11
N HIS A 386 -20.32 1.43 1.00
CA HIS A 386 -21.44 1.76 1.90
C HIS A 386 -21.10 2.88 2.90
N LEU A 387 -19.82 3.28 2.98
CA LEU A 387 -19.33 4.24 3.98
C LEU A 387 -19.25 5.67 3.45
N TYR A 388 -19.44 5.91 2.14
CA TYR A 388 -19.41 7.26 1.58
C TYR A 388 -20.36 8.25 2.26
N PRO A 389 -21.63 7.91 2.59
CA PRO A 389 -22.52 8.85 3.26
C PRO A 389 -21.94 9.35 4.60
N ILE A 390 -21.51 8.43 5.46
CA ILE A 390 -20.96 8.78 6.78
C ILE A 390 -19.58 9.44 6.69
N PHE A 391 -18.83 9.12 5.64
CA PHE A 391 -17.55 9.76 5.35
C PHE A 391 -17.75 11.21 4.92
N PHE A 392 -18.70 11.51 4.04
CA PHE A 392 -19.00 12.89 3.64
C PHE A 392 -19.57 13.74 4.78
N ASP A 393 -20.37 13.15 5.68
CA ASP A 393 -20.80 13.82 6.90
C ASP A 393 -19.60 14.23 7.78
N ALA A 394 -18.62 13.33 7.94
CA ALA A 394 -17.40 13.63 8.68
C ALA A 394 -16.53 14.68 7.95
N LEU A 395 -16.38 14.61 6.62
CA LEU A 395 -15.67 15.64 5.86
C LEU A 395 -16.30 17.01 6.05
N LYS A 396 -17.64 17.10 6.01
CA LYS A 396 -18.39 18.33 6.21
C LYS A 396 -18.20 18.92 7.61
N GLU A 397 -18.20 18.08 8.66
CA GLU A 397 -17.96 18.51 10.04
C GLU A 397 -16.60 19.22 10.21
N PHE A 398 -15.59 18.81 9.44
CA PHE A 398 -14.23 19.34 9.50
C PHE A 398 -13.88 20.30 8.37
N ASN A 399 -14.85 20.70 7.53
CA ASN A 399 -14.64 21.53 6.35
C ASN A 399 -13.56 20.98 5.39
N LEU A 400 -13.59 19.66 5.18
CA LEU A 400 -12.69 18.90 4.31
C LEU A 400 -13.42 18.45 3.05
N PHE A 401 -12.64 17.99 2.08
CA PHE A 401 -13.11 17.52 0.78
C PHE A 401 -12.44 16.19 0.43
N LEU A 402 -13.12 15.36 -0.36
CA LEU A 402 -12.48 14.21 -1.00
C LEU A 402 -11.88 14.67 -2.34
N ARG A 403 -10.59 14.47 -2.54
CA ARG A 403 -9.92 14.76 -3.81
C ARG A 403 -10.28 13.69 -4.84
N VAL A 404 -10.99 14.06 -5.90
CA VAL A 404 -11.30 13.16 -7.02
C VAL A 404 -10.83 13.74 -8.34
N MET A 405 -9.89 13.05 -8.99
CA MET A 405 -9.26 13.50 -10.22
C MET A 405 -9.74 12.73 -11.45
N GLY A 406 -9.80 13.43 -12.57
CA GLY A 406 -10.03 12.82 -13.86
C GLY A 406 -8.80 12.07 -14.37
N LYS A 407 -9.00 11.28 -15.43
CA LYS A 407 -7.94 10.45 -16.01
C LYS A 407 -6.76 11.30 -16.50
N MET A 408 -7.02 12.43 -17.16
CA MET A 408 -5.96 13.26 -17.76
C MET A 408 -5.17 13.99 -16.67
N GLU A 409 -5.84 14.43 -15.62
CA GLU A 409 -5.23 15.05 -14.44
C GLU A 409 -4.26 14.08 -13.76
N LEU A 410 -4.66 12.81 -13.58
CA LEU A 410 -3.79 11.77 -13.03
C LEU A 410 -2.56 11.50 -13.93
N TRP A 411 -2.77 11.35 -15.24
CA TRP A 411 -1.68 11.10 -16.18
C TRP A 411 -0.67 12.26 -16.24
N ASN A 412 -1.16 13.48 -16.41
CA ASN A 412 -0.32 14.66 -16.47
C ASN A 412 0.36 14.92 -15.12
N GLY A 413 -0.38 14.77 -14.02
CA GLY A 413 0.12 14.88 -12.66
C GLY A 413 1.29 13.95 -12.40
N TYR A 414 1.18 12.67 -12.74
CA TYR A 414 2.28 11.71 -12.60
C TYR A 414 3.54 12.16 -13.37
N LEU A 415 3.37 12.60 -14.62
CA LEU A 415 4.50 13.05 -15.44
C LEU A 415 5.14 14.34 -14.90
N GLU A 416 4.34 15.28 -14.38
CA GLU A 416 4.87 16.49 -13.72
C GLU A 416 5.52 16.17 -12.39
N GLN A 417 5.00 15.21 -11.62
CA GLN A 417 5.59 14.77 -10.36
C GLN A 417 7.01 14.21 -10.58
N LEU A 418 7.21 13.40 -11.62
CA LEU A 418 8.55 12.90 -11.98
C LEU A 418 9.54 14.05 -12.26
N LYS A 419 9.06 15.20 -12.73
CA LYS A 419 9.89 16.37 -13.02
C LYS A 419 10.01 17.36 -11.85
N LYS A 420 9.18 17.24 -10.81
CA LYS A 420 9.14 18.16 -9.67
C LYS A 420 10.51 18.30 -9.01
N GLU A 421 11.04 19.52 -8.96
CA GLU A 421 12.32 19.82 -8.29
C GLU A 421 12.14 20.72 -7.07
N ILE A 422 11.17 21.63 -7.16
CA ILE A 422 10.85 22.61 -6.14
C ILE A 422 9.69 22.03 -5.32
N PRO A 423 9.85 21.95 -4.00
CA PRO A 423 8.73 21.59 -3.14
C PRO A 423 7.56 22.55 -3.26
N ASN A 424 6.33 22.05 -3.05
CA ASN A 424 5.16 22.90 -2.96
C ASN A 424 5.29 23.79 -1.69
N PRO A 425 5.33 25.12 -1.82
CA PRO A 425 5.48 26.00 -0.68
C PRO A 425 4.22 26.09 0.19
N ASN A 426 3.07 25.65 -0.33
CA ASN A 426 1.79 25.73 0.36
C ASN A 426 1.38 24.36 0.93
N PRO A 427 0.70 24.34 2.09
CA PRO A 427 0.07 23.13 2.60
C PRO A 427 -0.95 22.53 1.62
N PRO A 428 -1.25 21.22 1.72
CA PRO A 428 -2.22 20.56 0.86
C PRO A 428 -3.60 21.22 0.91
N ASN A 429 -4.15 21.55 -0.26
CA ASN A 429 -5.51 22.05 -0.40
C ASN A 429 -6.43 20.97 -0.96
N LEU A 430 -7.23 20.34 -0.10
CA LEU A 430 -8.19 19.31 -0.50
C LEU A 430 -9.36 19.85 -1.31
N SER A 431 -9.62 21.16 -1.29
CA SER A 431 -10.67 21.75 -2.15
C SER A 431 -10.28 21.71 -3.63
N THR A 432 -8.98 21.61 -3.95
CA THR A 432 -8.51 21.39 -5.31
C THR A 432 -8.90 19.98 -5.75
N TYR A 433 -9.77 19.88 -6.76
CA TYR A 433 -10.48 18.64 -7.15
C TYR A 433 -11.39 18.07 -6.06
N GLY A 434 -11.74 18.89 -5.07
CA GLY A 434 -12.49 18.47 -3.90
C GLY A 434 -13.98 18.34 -4.17
N ILE A 435 -14.57 17.23 -3.73
CA ILE A 435 -16.02 17.00 -3.72
C ILE A 435 -16.54 16.87 -2.30
N THR A 436 -17.82 17.20 -2.12
CA THR A 436 -18.54 17.10 -0.83
C THR A 436 -19.67 16.09 -0.85
N SER A 437 -19.92 15.44 -2.00
CA SER A 437 -20.88 14.34 -2.14
C SER A 437 -20.49 13.45 -3.32
N ILE A 438 -20.91 12.18 -3.29
CA ILE A 438 -20.66 11.27 -4.42
C ILE A 438 -21.60 11.51 -5.62
N ALA A 439 -22.73 12.21 -5.43
CA ALA A 439 -23.73 12.40 -6.49
C ALA A 439 -23.21 13.24 -7.67
N THR A 440 -22.03 13.86 -7.52
CA THR A 440 -21.42 14.78 -8.49
C THR A 440 -20.27 14.16 -9.27
N VAL A 441 -20.00 12.85 -9.12
CA VAL A 441 -18.78 12.16 -9.57
C VAL A 441 -19.09 10.79 -10.16
#